data_AF-A0A6J5VBG7-F1
#
_entry.id   AF-A0A6J5VBG7-F1
#
_cell.length_a   1.000
_cell.length_b   1.000
_cell.length_c   1.000
_cell.angle_alpha   90.00
_cell.angle_beta   90.00
_cell.angle_gamma   90.00
#
_symmetry.space_group_name_H-M   'P 1'
#
loop_
_entity.id
_entity.type
_entity.pdbx_description
1 polymer ?
#
loop_
_entity_poly.entity_id
_entity_poly.type
_entity_poly.pdbx_seq_one_letter_code
_entity_poly.pdbx_strand_id
1 'polypeptide(L)'
;MDDVEEFLGSTVIAWLKYTRETLRQLFYNVRTAPNVNILEICGRQKLEMLVLGHNSVTGVEPKFQRFPCVKSLSLRYVSISALDLSLLLSACPKIETLELVNPEIAMSDAQVTVELGSPTLKSI
;
A
#
# COMPACT_ATOMS: atom_id res chain seq x y z
N MET A 1 -0.30 26.45 -7.11
CA MET A 1 0.95 26.45 -6.34
C MET A 1 0.95 25.16 -5.57
N ASP A 2 1.75 24.19 -5.99
CA ASP A 2 2.27 23.11 -5.14
C ASP A 2 3.24 22.28 -5.98
N ASP A 3 4.33 22.92 -6.38
CA ASP A 3 5.58 22.22 -6.71
C ASP A 3 6.13 21.66 -5.39
N VAL A 4 5.43 20.67 -4.82
CA VAL A 4 5.96 19.88 -3.72
C VAL A 4 7.14 19.14 -4.31
N GLU A 5 8.35 19.49 -3.85
CA GLU A 5 9.60 18.84 -4.27
C GLU A 5 9.41 17.32 -4.23
N GLU A 6 9.38 16.70 -5.41
CA GLU A 6 9.25 15.25 -5.52
C GLU A 6 10.58 14.62 -5.14
N PHE A 7 10.54 13.62 -4.27
CA PHE A 7 11.73 12.86 -3.93
C PHE A 7 12.20 12.09 -5.17
N LEU A 8 13.52 12.03 -5.37
CA LEU A 8 14.08 11.18 -6.42
C LEU A 8 13.74 9.72 -6.12
N GLY A 9 12.94 9.09 -6.99
CA GLY A 9 12.50 7.71 -6.80
C GLY A 9 13.66 6.73 -6.68
N SER A 10 14.78 6.98 -7.37
CA SER A 10 16.00 6.17 -7.28
C SER A 10 16.61 6.14 -5.88
N THR A 11 16.63 7.27 -5.17
CA THR A 11 17.13 7.37 -3.80
C THR A 11 16.24 6.59 -2.83
N VAL A 12 14.92 6.72 -2.97
CA VAL A 12 13.94 5.97 -2.18
C VAL A 12 14.08 4.47 -2.42
N ILE A 13 14.20 4.04 -3.69
CA ILE A 13 14.41 2.65 -4.06
C ILE A 13 15.70 2.10 -3.43
N ALA A 14 16.80 2.84 -3.51
CA ALA A 14 18.08 2.42 -2.95
C ALA A 14 17.98 2.22 -1.43
N TRP A 15 17.36 3.17 -0.72
CA TRP A 15 17.15 3.07 0.72
C TRP A 15 16.26 1.87 1.08
N LEU A 16 15.13 1.70 0.41
CA LEU A 16 14.22 0.58 0.68
C LEU A 16 14.90 -0.76 0.40
N LYS A 17 15.64 -0.91 -0.70
CA LYS A 17 16.37 -2.15 -1.01
C LYS A 17 17.38 -2.51 0.09
N TYR A 18 18.00 -1.51 0.72
CA TYR A 18 18.95 -1.69 1.80
C TYR A 18 18.29 -2.02 3.15
N THR A 19 17.14 -1.42 3.47
CA THR A 19 16.53 -1.50 4.81
C THR A 19 15.38 -2.51 4.92
N ARG A 20 14.76 -2.91 3.80
CA ARG A 20 13.48 -3.65 3.78
C ARG A 20 13.46 -4.93 4.61
N GLU A 21 14.58 -5.63 4.79
CA GLU A 21 14.63 -6.91 5.50
C GLU A 21 14.44 -6.78 7.01
N THR A 22 14.80 -5.62 7.58
CA THR A 22 14.68 -5.32 9.01
C THR A 22 13.53 -4.35 9.31
N LEU A 23 13.03 -3.65 8.30
CA LEU A 23 11.99 -2.65 8.44
C LEU A 23 10.69 -3.26 8.97
N ARG A 24 10.22 -2.73 10.10
CA ARG A 24 8.95 -3.14 10.74
C ARG A 24 7.81 -2.17 10.43
N GLN A 25 8.13 -0.90 10.24
CA GLN A 25 7.13 0.14 10.00
C GLN A 25 7.61 1.03 8.87
N LEU A 26 6.74 1.30 7.90
CA LEU A 26 7.02 2.18 6.77
C LEU A 26 5.90 3.21 6.65
N PHE A 27 6.28 4.48 6.74
CA PHE A 27 5.41 5.62 6.50
C PHE A 27 5.84 6.29 5.21
N TYR A 28 5.21 5.92 4.11
CA TYR A 28 5.53 6.42 2.77
C TYR A 28 4.45 7.41 2.32
N ASN A 29 4.59 8.68 2.75
CA ASN A 29 3.62 9.76 2.49
C ASN A 29 4.20 10.85 1.58
N VAL A 30 5.05 10.46 0.63
CA VAL A 30 5.74 11.38 -0.27
C VAL A 30 5.45 11.01 -1.72
N ARG A 31 5.46 12.02 -2.60
CA ARG A 31 5.47 11.83 -4.05
C ARG A 31 6.91 11.64 -4.52
N THR A 32 7.11 10.73 -5.47
CA THR A 32 8.40 10.50 -6.12
C THR A 32 8.29 10.57 -7.62
N ALA A 33 9.34 11.07 -8.27
CA ALA A 33 9.55 10.93 -9.71
C ALA A 33 10.76 10.02 -9.99
N PRO A 34 10.58 8.88 -10.68
CA PRO A 34 9.31 8.23 -11.02
C PRO A 34 8.59 7.67 -9.77
N ASN A 35 7.31 7.29 -9.93
CA ASN A 35 6.54 6.63 -8.87
C ASN A 35 7.22 5.33 -8.42
N VAL A 36 7.33 5.11 -7.11
CA VAL A 36 7.98 3.93 -6.52
C VAL A 36 6.92 2.90 -6.12
N ASN A 37 7.02 1.69 -6.68
CA ASN A 37 6.15 0.58 -6.31
C ASN A 37 6.61 -0.05 -4.97
N ILE A 38 6.08 0.45 -3.86
CA ILE A 38 6.38 -0.05 -2.52
C ILE A 38 6.00 -1.53 -2.35
N LEU A 39 4.94 -1.98 -3.02
CA LEU A 39 4.47 -3.37 -2.91
C LEU A 39 5.49 -4.36 -3.48
N GLU A 40 6.12 -4.00 -4.60
CA GLU A 40 7.18 -4.80 -5.23
C GLU A 40 8.46 -4.82 -4.40
N ILE A 41 8.84 -3.69 -3.81
CA ILE A 41 10.11 -3.58 -3.06
C ILE A 41 9.99 -4.22 -1.68
N CYS A 42 8.91 -3.96 -0.95
CA CYS A 42 8.72 -4.40 0.45
C CYS A 42 7.93 -5.70 0.60
N GLY A 43 7.54 -6.33 -0.51
CA GLY A 43 6.92 -7.66 -0.49
C GLY A 43 7.83 -8.71 0.18
N ARG A 44 7.17 -9.64 0.89
CA ARG A 44 7.75 -10.79 1.61
C ARG A 44 8.72 -10.42 2.74
N GLN A 45 8.65 -9.18 3.21
CA GLN A 45 9.50 -8.70 4.29
C GLN A 45 8.81 -8.77 5.66
N LYS A 46 9.52 -8.35 6.70
CA LYS A 46 9.07 -8.36 8.11
C LYS A 46 8.22 -7.14 8.50
N LEU A 47 7.71 -6.42 7.51
CA LEU A 47 6.90 -5.22 7.71
C LEU A 47 5.61 -5.57 8.46
N GLU A 48 5.31 -4.81 9.51
CA GLU A 48 4.14 -4.97 10.38
C GLU A 48 3.15 -3.82 10.21
N MET A 49 3.64 -2.63 9.85
CA MET A 49 2.81 -1.45 9.59
C MET A 49 3.23 -0.80 8.27
N LEU A 50 2.25 -0.53 7.42
CA LEU A 50 2.43 0.15 6.15
C LEU A 50 1.44 1.31 6.03
N VAL A 51 1.97 2.52 5.86
CA VAL A 51 1.19 3.71 5.50
C VAL A 51 1.63 4.16 4.12
N LEU A 52 0.70 4.23 3.17
CA LEU A 52 0.90 4.73 1.82
C LEU A 52 0.09 6.01 1.66
N GLY A 53 0.75 7.11 1.30
CA GLY A 53 0.15 8.43 1.16
C GLY A 53 0.49 9.07 -0.17
N HIS A 54 -0.46 9.71 -0.85
CA HIS A 54 -0.22 10.49 -2.09
C HIS A 54 0.42 9.69 -3.24
N ASN A 55 0.06 8.41 -3.39
CA ASN A 55 0.60 7.51 -4.41
C ASN A 55 -0.53 6.80 -5.17
N SER A 56 -0.20 6.20 -6.32
CA SER A 56 -1.10 5.31 -7.04
C SER A 56 -0.72 3.86 -6.79
N VAL A 57 -1.69 3.02 -6.43
CA VAL A 57 -1.55 1.57 -6.28
C VAL A 57 -2.28 0.89 -7.42
N THR A 58 -1.54 0.15 -8.25
CA THR A 58 -2.08 -0.52 -9.44
C THR A 58 -1.37 -1.84 -9.68
N GLY A 59 -2.07 -2.84 -10.22
CA GLY A 59 -1.47 -4.10 -10.63
C GLY A 59 -0.98 -4.90 -9.42
N VAL A 60 -1.83 -5.03 -8.41
CA VAL A 60 -1.50 -5.79 -7.20
C VAL A 60 -1.43 -7.28 -7.55
N GLU A 61 -0.30 -7.89 -7.25
CA GLU A 61 -0.04 -9.31 -7.52
C GLU A 61 0.23 -10.07 -6.21
N PRO A 62 -0.81 -10.60 -5.53
CA PRO A 62 -0.66 -11.18 -4.18
C PRO A 62 0.34 -12.34 -4.07
N LYS A 63 0.62 -13.04 -5.18
CA LYS A 63 1.61 -14.12 -5.24
C LYS A 63 3.03 -13.60 -5.03
N PHE A 64 3.34 -12.40 -5.53
CA PHE A 64 4.67 -11.80 -5.46
C PHE A 64 4.77 -10.74 -4.37
N GLN A 65 3.71 -9.96 -4.16
CA GLN A 65 3.64 -8.81 -3.26
C GLN A 65 2.99 -9.16 -1.91
N ARG A 66 3.32 -10.33 -1.35
CA ARG A 66 2.71 -10.81 -0.10
C ARG A 66 3.32 -10.13 1.13
N PHE A 67 2.51 -9.73 2.09
CA PHE A 67 2.94 -9.09 3.34
C PHE A 67 2.64 -9.99 4.55
N PRO A 68 3.51 -10.97 4.87
CA PRO A 68 3.23 -12.02 5.84
C PRO A 68 3.09 -11.53 7.29
N CYS A 69 3.57 -10.32 7.58
CA CYS A 69 3.64 -9.75 8.92
C CYS A 69 2.78 -8.48 9.10
N VAL A 70 2.22 -7.90 8.02
CA VAL A 70 1.48 -6.63 8.12
C VAL A 70 0.18 -6.84 8.90
N LYS A 71 0.04 -6.03 9.96
CA LYS A 71 -1.12 -5.96 10.84
C LYS A 71 -1.88 -4.65 10.66
N SER A 72 -1.21 -3.58 10.24
CA SER A 72 -1.82 -2.26 10.04
C SER A 72 -1.50 -1.75 8.64
N LEU A 73 -2.54 -1.44 7.87
CA LEU A 73 -2.44 -0.84 6.54
C LEU A 73 -3.26 0.45 6.52
N SER A 74 -2.62 1.56 6.16
CA SER A 74 -3.28 2.86 6.00
C SER A 74 -3.06 3.37 4.58
N LEU A 75 -4.14 3.66 3.86
CA LEU A 75 -4.13 4.23 2.52
C LEU A 75 -4.69 5.65 2.59
N ARG A 76 -3.84 6.63 2.30
CA ARG A 76 -4.15 8.06 2.50
C ARG A 76 -4.01 8.83 1.19
N TYR A 77 -5.09 9.42 0.68
CA TYR A 77 -5.03 10.16 -0.60
C TYR A 77 -4.40 9.31 -1.73
N VAL A 78 -4.70 8.00 -1.73
CA VAL A 78 -4.18 7.02 -2.69
C VAL A 78 -5.24 6.78 -3.76
N SER A 79 -4.81 6.72 -5.02
CA SER A 79 -5.64 6.20 -6.11
C SER A 79 -5.45 4.69 -6.22
N ILE A 80 -6.54 3.91 -6.17
CA ILE A 80 -6.53 2.45 -6.22
C ILE A 80 -7.81 1.91 -6.85
N SER A 81 -7.75 0.83 -7.61
CA SER A 81 -8.97 0.16 -8.09
C SER A 81 -9.60 -0.69 -6.97
N ALA A 82 -10.92 -0.89 -7.02
CA ALA A 82 -11.60 -1.81 -6.11
C ALA A 82 -11.00 -3.23 -6.12
N LEU A 83 -10.58 -3.70 -7.30
CA LEU A 83 -9.92 -4.99 -7.49
C LEU A 83 -8.55 -5.01 -6.80
N ASP A 84 -7.71 -4.00 -7.04
CA ASP A 84 -6.38 -3.90 -6.43
C ASP A 84 -6.46 -3.79 -4.91
N LEU A 85 -7.46 -3.09 -4.37
CA LEU A 85 -7.69 -3.00 -2.92
C LEU A 85 -8.00 -4.37 -2.31
N SER A 86 -8.91 -5.14 -2.94
CA SER A 86 -9.24 -6.50 -2.51
C SER A 86 -8.02 -7.43 -2.58
N LEU A 87 -7.26 -7.37 -3.68
CA LEU A 87 -6.03 -8.13 -3.86
C LEU A 87 -4.98 -7.74 -2.80
N LEU A 88 -4.84 -6.46 -2.47
CA LEU A 88 -3.90 -5.99 -1.45
C LEU A 88 -4.25 -6.53 -0.05
N LEU A 89 -5.54 -6.56 0.30
CA LEU A 89 -5.99 -7.19 1.55
C LEU A 89 -5.70 -8.69 1.56
N SER A 90 -5.93 -9.39 0.44
CA SER A 90 -5.59 -10.82 0.32
C SER A 90 -4.08 -11.09 0.47
N ALA A 91 -3.23 -10.12 0.15
CA ALA A 91 -1.79 -10.19 0.31
C ALA A 91 -1.35 -10.02 1.78
N CYS A 92 -2.22 -9.56 2.68
CA CYS A 92 -1.95 -9.27 4.09
C CYS A 92 -2.69 -10.25 5.03
N PRO A 93 -2.23 -11.52 5.18
CA PRO A 93 -2.97 -12.54 5.92
C PRO A 93 -3.16 -12.26 7.43
N LYS A 94 -2.41 -11.32 8.00
CA LYS A 94 -2.46 -10.96 9.43
C LYS A 94 -3.02 -9.55 9.65
N ILE A 95 -3.71 -8.97 8.66
CA ILE A 95 -4.22 -7.60 8.78
C ILE A 95 -5.26 -7.51 9.90
N GLU A 96 -5.04 -6.60 10.84
CA GLU A 96 -5.93 -6.33 11.97
C GLU A 96 -6.60 -4.97 11.85
N THR A 97 -5.92 -4.00 11.21
CA THR A 97 -6.40 -2.63 11.04
C THR A 97 -6.23 -2.19 9.59
N LEU A 98 -7.32 -1.73 8.99
CA LEU A 98 -7.34 -1.01 7.73
C LEU A 98 -7.76 0.43 8.01
N GLU A 99 -7.06 1.42 7.48
CA GLU A 99 -7.46 2.82 7.55
C GLU A 99 -7.53 3.39 6.13
N LEU A 100 -8.68 3.96 5.77
CA LEU A 100 -8.91 4.57 4.46
C LEU A 100 -9.15 6.07 4.64
N VAL A 101 -8.13 6.87 4.36
CA VAL A 101 -8.21 8.34 4.51
C VAL A 101 -8.30 8.98 3.14
N ASN A 102 -9.52 9.38 2.76
CA ASN A 102 -9.81 10.03 1.48
C ASN A 102 -9.18 9.32 0.25
N PRO A 103 -9.33 7.98 0.11
CA PRO A 103 -8.82 7.29 -1.07
C PRO A 103 -9.68 7.60 -2.29
N GLU A 104 -9.06 7.63 -3.46
CA GLU A 104 -9.76 7.65 -4.75
C GLU A 104 -9.90 6.21 -5.24
N ILE A 105 -11.05 5.60 -4.95
CA ILE A 105 -11.32 4.21 -5.32
C ILE A 105 -12.00 4.17 -6.69
N ALA A 106 -11.28 3.75 -7.72
CA ALA A 106 -11.84 3.54 -9.04
C ALA A 106 -12.70 2.26 -9.06
N MET A 107 -13.98 2.41 -9.41
CA MET A 107 -14.93 1.31 -9.58
C MET A 107 -15.38 1.24 -11.04
N SER A 108 -15.43 0.05 -11.61
CA SER A 108 -15.87 -0.15 -13.00
C SER A 108 -17.37 0.12 -13.19
N ASP A 109 -18.17 -0.06 -12.14
CA ASP A 109 -19.62 0.17 -12.14
C ASP A 109 -20.06 0.84 -10.84
N ALA A 110 -20.92 1.86 -10.95
CA ALA A 110 -21.37 2.69 -9.82
C ALA A 110 -22.21 1.95 -8.75
N GLN A 111 -22.58 0.68 -8.99
CA GLN A 111 -23.40 -0.13 -8.09
C GLN A 111 -22.64 -1.33 -7.47
N VAL A 112 -21.34 -1.47 -7.75
CA VAL A 112 -20.55 -2.57 -7.18
C VAL A 112 -20.21 -2.24 -5.73
N THR A 113 -20.72 -3.06 -4.82
CA THR A 113 -20.27 -3.04 -3.42
C THR A 113 -18.95 -3.81 -3.35
N VAL A 114 -17.89 -3.16 -2.86
CA VAL A 114 -16.59 -3.83 -2.68
C VAL A 114 -16.62 -4.62 -1.38
N GLU A 115 -16.69 -5.94 -1.49
CA GLU A 115 -16.52 -6.80 -0.33
C GLU A 115 -15.04 -6.85 0.09
N LEU A 116 -14.71 -6.13 1.15
CA LEU A 116 -13.40 -6.18 1.78
C LEU A 116 -13.38 -7.36 2.77
N GLY A 117 -13.00 -8.53 2.27
CA GLY A 117 -12.88 -9.74 3.07
C GLY A 117 -11.50 -9.88 3.70
N SER A 118 -11.41 -9.86 5.03
CA SER A 118 -10.28 -10.43 5.76
C SER A 118 -10.76 -11.07 7.07
N PRO A 119 -10.40 -12.33 7.35
CA PRO A 119 -10.85 -13.02 8.56
C PRO A 119 -10.18 -12.48 9.83
N THR A 120 -9.11 -11.71 9.71
CA THR A 120 -8.31 -11.19 10.84
C THR A 120 -8.59 -9.71 11.14
N LEU A 121 -9.36 -9.04 10.28
CA LEU A 121 -9.62 -7.61 10.37
C LEU A 121 -10.53 -7.31 11.56
N LYS A 122 -10.06 -6.43 12.45
CA LYS A 122 -10.74 -6.04 13.68
C LYS A 122 -11.30 -4.62 13.62
N SER A 123 -10.65 -3.76 12.83
CA SER A 123 -11.00 -2.34 12.70
C SER A 123 -10.82 -1.86 11.27
N ILE A 124 -11.77 -1.03 10.82
CA ILE A 124 -11.77 -0.27 9.57
C ILE A 124 -12.00 1.20 9.92
#